data_AF-A0A927HLG1-F1
#
_entry.id   AF-A0A927HLG1-F1
#
_cell.length_a   1.000
_cell.length_b   1.000
_cell.length_c   1.000
_cell.angle_alpha   90.00
_cell.angle_beta   90.00
_cell.angle_gamma   90.00
#
_symmetry.space_group_name_H-M   'P 1'
#
loop_
_entity.id
_entity.type
_entity.pdbx_description
1 polymer ?
#
loop_
_entity_poly.entity_id
_entity_poly.type
_entity_poly.pdbx_seq_one_letter_code
_entity_poly.pdbx_strand_id
1 'polypeptide(L)' 'MKAIAALPEMHELNIGHAIIGRAVMSGLKEAVAEMKRLMLEARG' A
#
# COMPACT_ATOMS: atom_id res chain seq x y z
N MET A 1 -1.32 6.95 -3.29
CA MET A 1 -2.06 5.67 -3.21
C MET A 1 -3.52 5.85 -2.80
N LYS A 2 -3.82 6.57 -1.70
CA LYS A 2 -5.18 6.67 -1.14
C LYS A 2 -6.29 6.99 -2.16
N ALA A 3 -6.09 7.95 -3.06
CA ALA A 3 -7.08 8.28 -4.10
C ALA A 3 -7.46 7.11 -5.02
N ILE A 4 -6.50 6.24 -5.37
CA ILE A 4 -6.76 5.05 -6.21
C ILE A 4 -7.36 3.92 -5.38
N ALA A 5 -6.90 3.76 -4.13
CA ALA A 5 -7.42 2.74 -3.23
C ALA A 5 -8.87 3.00 -2.76
N ALA A 6 -9.34 4.25 -2.84
CA ALA A 6 -10.71 4.67 -2.52
C ALA A 6 -11.74 4.35 -3.62
N LEU A 7 -11.29 3.97 -4.83
CA LEU A 7 -12.21 3.64 -5.93
C LEU A 7 -13.01 2.37 -5.62
N PRO A 8 -14.36 2.40 -5.64
CA PRO A 8 -15.19 1.25 -5.30
C PRO A 8 -14.94 0.03 -6.20
N GLU A 9 -14.67 0.28 -7.49
CA GLU A 9 -14.40 -0.72 -8.52
C GLU A 9 -13.05 -1.46 -8.30
N MET A 10 -12.18 -0.92 -7.45
CA MET A 10 -10.82 -1.43 -7.29
C MET A 10 -10.81 -2.70 -6.45
N HIS A 11 -10.53 -3.85 -7.07
CA HIS A 11 -10.48 -5.14 -6.37
C HIS A 11 -9.08 -5.47 -5.83
N GLU A 12 -8.03 -5.14 -6.58
CA GLU A 12 -6.64 -5.45 -6.25
C GLU A 12 -5.71 -4.32 -6.69
N LEU A 13 -4.66 -4.05 -5.88
CA LEU A 13 -3.64 -3.08 -6.23
C LEU A 13 -2.25 -3.67 -6.03
N ASN A 14 -1.60 -4.00 -7.15
CA ASN A 14 -0.26 -4.57 -7.17
C ASN A 14 0.80 -3.46 -7.12
N ILE A 15 1.48 -3.31 -5.98
CA ILE A 15 2.58 -2.34 -5.81
C ILE A 15 3.89 -3.06 -5.47
N GLY A 16 4.79 -3.16 -6.45
CA GLY A 16 6.12 -3.78 -6.27
C GLY A 16 7.21 -2.78 -5.88
N HIS A 17 7.70 -2.00 -6.85
CA HIS A 17 8.88 -1.12 -6.69
C HIS A 17 8.80 -0.17 -5.49
N ALA A 18 7.64 0.42 -5.20
CA ALA A 18 7.51 1.35 -4.08
C ALA A 18 7.56 0.64 -2.71
N ILE A 19 7.09 -0.61 -2.60
CA ILE A 19 7.21 -1.40 -1.36
C ILE A 19 8.69 -1.77 -1.16
N ILE A 20 9.37 -2.23 -2.21
CA ILE A 20 10.78 -2.60 -2.13
C ILE A 20 11.67 -1.39 -1.82
N GLY A 21 11.43 -0.24 -2.46
CA GLY A 21 12.16 1.01 -2.18
C GLY A 21 11.95 1.55 -0.76
N ARG A 22 10.84 1.19 -0.09
CA ARG A 22 10.66 1.46 1.34
C ARG A 22 11.32 0.39 2.21
N ALA A 23 11.22 -0.86 1.79
CA ALA A 23 11.77 -2.01 2.51
C ALA A 23 13.29 -1.93 2.68
N VAL A 24 14.02 -1.34 1.72
CA VAL A 24 15.47 -1.10 1.87
C VAL A 24 15.83 -0.15 3.02
N MET A 25 14.87 0.65 3.50
CA MET A 25 15.05 1.56 4.63
C MET A 25 14.45 1.04 5.94
N SER A 26 13.25 0.45 5.88
CA SER A 26 12.47 0.10 7.08
C SER A 26 12.34 -1.40 7.33
N GLY A 27 12.77 -2.26 6.40
CA GLY A 27 12.42 -3.67 6.38
C GLY A 27 11.13 -3.95 5.60
N LEU A 28 11.04 -5.16 5.02
CA LEU A 28 9.93 -5.58 4.17
C LEU A 28 8.61 -5.70 4.95
N LYS A 29 8.67 -6.21 6.18
CA LYS A 29 7.50 -6.42 7.03
C LYS A 29 6.81 -5.09 7.33
N GLU A 30 7.59 -4.10 7.77
CA GLU A 30 7.12 -2.74 8.04
C GLU A 30 6.57 -2.08 6.78
N ALA A 31 7.27 -2.21 5.64
CA ALA A 31 6.84 -1.61 4.38
C ALA A 31 5.50 -2.16 3.88
N VAL A 32 5.28 -3.48 3.98
CA VAL A 32 4.00 -4.11 3.61
C VAL A 32 2.89 -3.73 4.58
N ALA A 33 3.16 -3.70 5.89
CA ALA A 33 2.18 -3.31 6.90
C ALA A 33 1.69 -1.87 6.71
N GLU A 34 2.62 -0.93 6.45
CA GLU A 34 2.32 0.47 6.16
C GLU A 34 1.45 0.61 4.90
N MET A 35 1.80 -0.11 3.82
CA MET A 35 1.04 -0.08 2.58
C MET A 35 -0.39 -0.58 2.76
N LYS A 36 -0.57 -1.68 3.50
CA LYS A 36 -1.88 -2.23 3.84
C LYS A 36 -2.70 -1.26 4.69
N ARG A 37 -2.09 -0.59 5.67
CA ARG A 37 -2.76 0.44 6.49
C ARG A 37 -3.31 1.57 5.61
N LEU A 38 -2.48 2.09 4.71
CA LEU A 38 -2.89 3.17 3.79
C LEU A 38 -4.02 2.76 2.83
N MET A 39 -4.08 1.48 2.42
CA MET A 39 -5.20 0.95 1.64
C MET A 39 -6.50 0.93 2.43
N LEU A 40 -6.44 0.47 3.68
CA LEU A 40 -7.61 0.37 4.55
C LEU A 40 -8.14 1.76 4.93
N GLU A 41 -7.25 2.69 5.28
CA GLU A 41 -7.59 4.10 5.56
C GLU A 41 -8.22 4.82 4.36
N ALA A 42 -7.97 4.35 3.14
CA ALA A 42 -8.56 4.94 1.95
C ALA A 42 -9.97 4.41 1.64
N ARG A 43 -10.37 3.29 2.25
CA ARG A 43 -11.68 2.64 2.05
C ARG A 43 -12.65 2.90 3.21
N GLY A 44 -12.18 3.44 4.33
CA GLY A 44 -13.01 3.94 5.43
C GLY A 44 -13.28 5.42 5.28
#